data_AF-A0A6C0AQ71-F1
#
_entry.id   AF-A0A6C0AQ71-F1
#
_cell.length_a   1.000
_cell.length_b   1.000
_cell.length_c   1.000
_cell.angle_alpha   90.00
_cell.angle_beta   90.00
_cell.angle_gamma   90.00
#
_symmetry.space_group_name_H-M   'P 1'
#
loop_
_entity.id
_entity.type
_entity.pdbx_description
1 polymer ?
#
loop_
_entity_poly.entity_id
_entity_poly.type
_entity_poly.pdbx_seq_one_letter_code
_entity_poly.pdbx_strand_id
1 'polypeptide(L)'
;MSTQEDENINKEPNINDIKPIKIPKRVFIVPYRSRIQHKFFFSKYMSFILEDDLDYEIYFSHQCDARTFNRGATKNIGFIAVRNKYPEHYKDITLIFNDVDTIPFNKIFDYNTTHGVVKHFYGFKYTLGGIVAIKGSDFERTNGFPCFWGWGMEDNVLQKRCNAVGLKVDRSVFYNIGSPEILQLFDGISRIISKKDPWRGDNDNGIDGLRTISQLKYTIDEKSENPTDNVFSVDNSKIMYINISTFLTHVPFGSQEYYTYDLREPKRKIINPDKIKETTKTVVSTNDWTNIPYYPTTHERRENVAKYLVSMGKQIPQTLIKQIEEDRKKAASEDAFNQLNNNISSNIGENNGNNITSNNFVQRPPVQYQNFVQPQMRPNISPNIPPNINKYSPQYAAYIGVKPRAQASARVRLGGAY
;
A
#
# COMPACT_ATOMS: atom_id res chain seq x y z
N MET A 1 -30.63 70.56 3.97
CA MET A 1 -29.88 69.59 3.15
C MET A 1 -28.68 69.16 3.98
N SER A 2 -28.78 68.16 4.88
CA SER A 2 -28.67 66.71 4.62
C SER A 2 -27.29 66.34 4.05
N THR A 3 -26.33 65.92 4.90
CA THR A 3 -25.90 64.50 5.18
C THR A 3 -25.25 63.84 3.96
N GLN A 4 -24.07 63.17 3.99
CA GLN A 4 -23.59 62.05 4.82
C GLN A 4 -22.03 62.07 4.79
N GLU A 5 -21.29 61.96 5.88
CA GLU A 5 -20.98 60.76 6.71
C GLU A 5 -20.18 59.67 5.96
N ASP A 6 -18.85 59.71 6.13
CA ASP A 6 -17.93 58.58 5.93
C ASP A 6 -17.16 58.35 7.26
N GLU A 7 -17.85 57.81 8.27
CA GLU A 7 -17.21 57.18 9.42
C GLU A 7 -17.18 55.67 9.18
N ASN A 8 -16.09 55.18 8.61
CA ASN A 8 -15.81 53.75 8.52
C ASN A 8 -15.28 53.28 9.89
N ILE A 9 -16.22 52.97 10.78
CA ILE A 9 -15.97 52.43 12.11
C ILE A 9 -15.32 51.05 11.99
N ASN A 10 -14.10 50.93 12.52
CA ASN A 10 -13.49 49.68 12.96
C ASN A 10 -14.46 48.96 13.92
N LYS A 11 -15.30 48.06 13.41
CA LYS A 11 -16.04 47.12 14.25
C LYS A 11 -15.08 46.00 14.65
N GLU A 12 -14.66 46.01 15.91
CA GLU A 12 -14.12 44.83 16.57
C GLU A 12 -15.07 43.64 16.35
N PRO A 13 -14.55 42.43 16.09
CA PRO A 13 -15.39 41.26 15.89
C PRO A 13 -16.24 41.00 17.13
N ASN A 14 -17.55 40.89 16.93
CA ASN A 14 -18.53 40.57 17.97
C ASN A 14 -18.15 39.25 18.64
N ILE A 15 -17.77 39.31 19.92
CA ILE A 15 -17.32 38.17 20.75
C ILE A 15 -18.38 37.05 20.82
N ASN A 16 -19.64 37.36 20.50
CA ASN A 16 -20.76 36.42 20.54
C ASN A 16 -20.94 35.54 19.28
N ASP A 17 -20.16 35.76 18.21
CA ASP A 17 -20.21 34.93 16.99
C ASP A 17 -19.16 33.81 16.96
N ILE A 18 -18.39 33.62 18.04
CA ILE A 18 -17.47 32.50 18.17
C ILE A 18 -18.29 31.26 18.50
N LYS A 19 -18.71 30.51 17.47
CA LYS A 19 -19.24 29.16 17.66
C LYS A 19 -18.22 28.37 18.50
N PRO A 20 -18.63 27.77 19.63
CA PRO A 20 -17.71 27.03 20.47
C PRO A 20 -17.08 25.91 19.63
N ILE A 21 -15.74 25.90 19.58
CA ILE A 21 -14.99 24.88 18.85
C ILE A 21 -15.36 23.53 19.49
N LYS A 22 -16.10 22.72 18.74
CA LYS A 22 -16.44 21.36 19.19
C LYS A 22 -15.18 20.51 19.17
N ILE A 23 -14.74 20.06 20.33
CA ILE A 23 -13.54 19.23 20.48
C ILE A 23 -13.91 17.79 20.12
N PRO A 24 -13.24 17.15 19.15
CA PRO A 24 -13.48 15.76 18.82
C PRO A 24 -12.87 14.84 19.89
N LYS A 25 -13.52 13.70 20.15
CA LYS A 25 -12.90 12.63 20.95
C LYS A 25 -11.98 11.74 20.12
N ARG A 26 -12.25 11.65 18.81
CA ARG A 26 -11.54 10.79 17.87
C ARG A 26 -11.05 11.59 16.69
N VAL A 27 -9.78 11.45 16.32
CA VAL A 27 -9.24 12.09 15.12
C VAL A 27 -8.53 11.05 14.26
N PHE A 28 -9.04 10.86 13.05
CA PHE A 28 -8.41 10.01 12.05
C PHE A 28 -7.31 10.79 11.33
N ILE A 29 -6.11 10.23 11.31
CA ILE A 29 -4.97 10.73 10.57
C ILE A 29 -4.70 9.74 9.44
N VAL A 30 -5.03 10.16 8.23
CA VAL A 30 -4.89 9.35 7.01
C VAL A 30 -3.68 9.86 6.23
N PRO A 31 -2.55 9.12 6.18
CA PRO A 31 -1.41 9.53 5.38
C PRO A 31 -1.80 9.46 3.90
N TYR A 32 -1.64 10.59 3.19
CA TYR A 32 -2.23 10.74 1.87
C TYR A 32 -1.28 11.37 0.84
N ARG A 33 -1.30 10.83 -0.38
CA ARG A 33 -0.78 11.48 -1.61
C ARG A 33 -1.27 10.76 -2.86
N SER A 34 -1.86 11.47 -3.80
CA SER A 34 -2.15 11.00 -5.17
C SER A 34 -2.89 9.64 -5.26
N ARG A 35 -3.89 9.42 -4.40
CA ARG A 35 -4.74 8.21 -4.38
C ARG A 35 -6.22 8.57 -4.53
N ILE A 36 -6.54 9.32 -5.59
CA ILE A 36 -7.84 9.96 -5.82
C ILE A 36 -9.00 8.97 -5.64
N GLN A 37 -8.93 7.80 -6.28
CA GLN A 37 -9.98 6.78 -6.20
C GLN A 37 -10.13 6.23 -4.78
N HIS A 38 -9.01 5.89 -4.13
CA HIS A 38 -9.06 5.35 -2.77
C HIS A 38 -9.61 6.38 -1.79
N LYS A 39 -9.19 7.64 -1.92
CA LYS A 39 -9.68 8.76 -1.11
C LYS A 39 -11.19 8.91 -1.26
N PHE A 40 -11.71 8.87 -2.49
CA PHE A 40 -13.15 8.98 -2.72
C PHE A 40 -13.92 7.85 -2.04
N PHE A 41 -13.47 6.59 -2.22
CA PHE A 41 -14.08 5.44 -1.54
C PHE A 41 -13.97 5.54 -0.02
N PHE A 42 -12.79 5.92 0.50
CA PHE A 42 -12.55 6.13 1.91
C PHE A 42 -13.50 7.18 2.50
N SER A 43 -13.55 8.38 1.91
CA SER A 43 -14.42 9.46 2.40
C SER A 43 -15.89 9.07 2.38
N LYS A 44 -16.35 8.44 1.29
CA LYS A 44 -17.76 8.03 1.17
C LYS A 44 -18.11 6.96 2.20
N TYR A 45 -17.27 5.92 2.30
CA TYR A 45 -17.57 4.78 3.17
C TYR A 45 -17.36 5.10 4.64
N MET A 46 -16.31 5.86 5.00
CA MET A 46 -16.11 6.30 6.38
C MET A 46 -17.22 7.25 6.85
N SER A 47 -17.83 8.02 5.95
CA SER A 47 -19.02 8.82 6.30
C SER A 47 -20.21 7.95 6.69
N PHE A 48 -20.40 6.80 6.04
CA PHE A 48 -21.39 5.79 6.44
C PHE A 48 -20.99 5.09 7.75
N ILE A 49 -19.73 4.66 7.88
CA ILE A 49 -19.24 3.97 9.09
C ILE A 49 -19.41 4.82 10.35
N LEU A 50 -19.29 6.14 10.22
CA LEU A 50 -19.33 7.09 11.33
C LEU A 50 -20.58 7.98 11.30
N GLU A 51 -21.65 7.60 10.60
CA GLU A 51 -22.84 8.46 10.42
C GLU A 51 -23.55 8.77 11.75
N ASP A 52 -23.48 7.86 12.73
CA ASP A 52 -24.05 8.02 14.07
C ASP A 52 -23.11 8.77 15.04
N ASP A 53 -21.91 9.08 14.58
CA ASP A 53 -20.86 9.69 15.40
C ASP A 53 -20.75 11.20 15.14
N LEU A 54 -20.80 11.99 16.22
CA LEU A 54 -20.75 13.45 16.13
C LEU A 54 -19.42 14.04 16.64
N ASP A 55 -18.55 13.23 17.25
CA ASP A 55 -17.34 13.65 17.96
C ASP A 55 -16.05 13.13 17.31
N TYR A 56 -16.01 13.14 15.97
CA TYR A 56 -14.83 12.78 15.19
C TYR A 56 -14.43 13.85 14.17
N GLU A 57 -13.16 13.82 13.77
CA GLU A 57 -12.65 14.50 12.58
C GLU A 57 -11.76 13.55 11.78
N ILE A 58 -11.69 13.73 10.46
CA ILE A 58 -10.80 13.00 9.56
C ILE A 58 -9.89 14.00 8.86
N TYR A 59 -8.58 13.79 8.98
CA TYR A 59 -7.58 14.56 8.27
C TYR A 59 -6.83 13.69 7.27
N PHE A 60 -6.95 14.03 6.00
CA PHE A 60 -5.98 13.61 4.99
C PHE A 60 -4.71 14.42 5.21
N SER A 61 -3.74 13.80 5.87
CA SER A 61 -2.41 14.38 6.03
C SER A 61 -1.69 14.25 4.70
N HIS A 62 -1.70 15.33 3.93
CA HIS A 62 -1.40 15.32 2.51
C HIS A 62 0.01 15.85 2.27
N GLN A 63 0.92 14.99 1.82
CA GLN A 63 2.27 15.43 1.44
C GLN A 63 2.23 16.03 0.02
N CYS A 64 2.32 17.36 -0.08
CA CYS A 64 2.17 18.09 -1.34
C CYS A 64 3.48 18.21 -2.14
N ASP A 65 4.63 17.92 -1.54
CA ASP A 65 5.93 18.02 -2.20
C ASP A 65 6.28 16.81 -3.09
N ALA A 66 7.30 17.00 -3.94
CA ALA A 66 7.72 16.04 -4.96
C ALA A 66 8.70 14.96 -4.45
N ARG A 67 9.02 14.89 -3.15
CA ARG A 67 9.96 13.90 -2.60
C ARG A 67 9.33 12.52 -2.52
N THR A 68 10.05 11.50 -2.07
CA THR A 68 9.41 10.22 -1.77
C THR A 68 8.37 10.37 -0.66
N PHE A 69 7.35 9.52 -0.67
CA PHE A 69 6.28 9.61 0.32
C PHE A 69 6.82 9.16 1.67
N ASN A 70 6.75 10.03 2.68
CA ASN A 70 7.22 9.72 4.03
C ASN A 70 6.02 9.43 4.94
N ARG A 71 5.52 8.19 4.87
CA ARG A 71 4.30 7.76 5.58
C ARG A 71 4.39 8.03 7.09
N GLY A 72 5.55 7.79 7.71
CA GLY A 72 5.78 8.07 9.13
C GLY A 72 5.74 9.56 9.46
N ALA A 73 6.44 10.40 8.68
CA ALA A 73 6.43 11.85 8.89
C ALA A 73 5.03 12.44 8.68
N THR A 74 4.30 12.00 7.66
CA THR A 74 2.92 12.43 7.41
C THR A 74 2.01 12.11 8.59
N LYS A 75 2.07 10.91 9.17
CA LYS A 75 1.33 10.56 10.40
C LYS A 75 1.71 11.46 11.58
N ASN A 76 3.01 11.71 11.78
CA ASN A 76 3.49 12.62 12.83
C ASN A 76 3.00 14.06 12.64
N ILE A 77 3.01 14.58 11.41
CA ILE A 77 2.53 15.93 11.09
C ILE A 77 1.02 16.03 11.31
N GLY A 78 0.27 14.98 10.98
CA GLY A 78 -1.13 14.83 11.38
C GLY A 78 -1.33 15.06 12.87
N PHE A 79 -0.52 14.41 13.71
CA PHE A 79 -0.57 14.63 15.16
C PHE A 79 -0.18 16.05 15.56
N ILE A 80 0.89 16.62 14.98
CA ILE A 80 1.31 18.00 15.25
C ILE A 80 0.16 18.99 14.97
N ALA A 81 -0.55 18.82 13.86
CA ALA A 81 -1.68 19.66 13.51
C ALA A 81 -2.83 19.55 14.53
N VAL A 82 -3.17 18.33 14.98
CA VAL A 82 -4.17 18.10 16.04
C VAL A 82 -3.74 18.75 17.35
N ARG A 83 -2.47 18.56 17.75
CA ARG A 83 -1.91 19.18 18.96
C ARG A 83 -1.97 20.70 18.90
N ASN A 84 -1.66 21.29 17.76
CA ASN A 84 -1.69 22.74 17.59
C ASN A 84 -3.13 23.29 17.54
N LYS A 85 -4.08 22.54 16.95
CA LYS A 85 -5.50 22.92 16.89
C LYS A 85 -6.19 22.80 18.26
N TYR A 86 -5.78 21.82 19.07
CA TYR A 86 -6.39 21.52 20.38
C TYR A 86 -5.34 21.41 21.50
N PRO A 87 -4.59 22.49 21.81
CA PRO A 87 -3.44 22.43 22.73
C PRO A 87 -3.80 21.96 24.15
N GLU A 88 -5.01 22.27 24.63
CA GLU A 88 -5.45 21.87 25.98
C GLU A 88 -6.10 20.48 26.03
N HIS A 89 -6.40 19.88 24.87
CA HIS A 89 -7.22 18.65 24.81
C HIS A 89 -6.57 17.49 24.05
N TYR A 90 -5.55 17.74 23.21
CA TYR A 90 -4.95 16.73 22.34
C TYR A 90 -4.46 15.48 23.08
N LYS A 91 -4.08 15.62 24.35
CA LYS A 91 -3.61 14.52 25.19
C LYS A 91 -4.69 13.43 25.35
N ASP A 92 -5.95 13.82 25.47
CA ASP A 92 -7.08 12.92 25.67
C ASP A 92 -7.78 12.48 24.38
N ILE A 93 -7.48 13.16 23.26
CA ILE A 93 -7.97 12.76 21.94
C ILE A 93 -7.39 11.39 21.58
N THR A 94 -8.27 10.48 21.13
CA THR A 94 -7.84 9.23 20.49
C THR A 94 -7.45 9.53 19.05
N LEU A 95 -6.18 9.32 18.73
CA LEU A 95 -5.67 9.39 17.37
C LEU A 95 -5.84 8.03 16.70
N ILE A 96 -6.43 8.01 15.51
CA ILE A 96 -6.59 6.80 14.69
C ILE A 96 -5.73 6.96 13.45
N PHE A 97 -4.64 6.22 13.37
CA PHE A 97 -3.86 6.11 12.15
C PHE A 97 -4.49 5.05 11.26
N ASN A 98 -5.00 5.47 10.10
CA ASN A 98 -5.70 4.60 9.17
C ASN A 98 -5.18 4.85 7.75
N ASP A 99 -4.78 3.80 7.04
CA ASP A 99 -4.38 3.93 5.63
C ASP A 99 -5.61 4.16 4.74
N VAL A 100 -5.42 4.96 3.69
CA VAL A 100 -6.52 5.33 2.77
C VAL A 100 -7.11 4.14 2.00
N ASP A 101 -6.38 3.03 1.92
CA ASP A 101 -6.78 1.82 1.22
C ASP A 101 -7.37 0.74 2.14
N THR A 102 -7.56 1.01 3.42
CA THR A 102 -8.15 0.05 4.37
C THR A 102 -9.38 0.62 5.05
N ILE A 103 -10.51 -0.08 4.93
CA ILE A 103 -11.80 0.37 5.46
C ILE A 103 -12.54 -0.84 6.03
N PRO A 104 -13.15 -0.78 7.22
CA PRO A 104 -13.98 -1.89 7.67
C PRO A 104 -15.21 -2.07 6.78
N PHE A 105 -15.64 -3.31 6.59
CA PHE A 105 -16.83 -3.63 5.81
C PHE A 105 -18.12 -3.08 6.47
N ASN A 106 -18.18 -3.07 7.80
CA ASN A 106 -19.32 -2.55 8.55
C ASN A 106 -18.85 -1.80 9.82
N LYS A 107 -19.78 -1.26 10.62
CA LYS A 107 -19.53 -0.53 11.88
C LYS A 107 -19.02 -1.44 13.01
N ILE A 108 -17.87 -2.07 12.80
CA ILE A 108 -17.29 -3.11 13.68
C ILE A 108 -16.29 -2.57 14.71
N PHE A 109 -15.89 -1.29 14.61
CA PHE A 109 -14.90 -0.67 15.48
C PHE A 109 -15.48 0.52 16.24
N ASP A 110 -15.14 0.63 17.52
CA ASP A 110 -15.43 1.80 18.35
C ASP A 110 -14.46 2.98 18.10
N TYR A 111 -13.33 2.70 17.46
CA TYR A 111 -12.24 3.64 17.19
C TYR A 111 -11.77 4.41 18.43
N ASN A 112 -11.88 3.80 19.61
CA ASN A 112 -11.55 4.46 20.86
C ASN A 112 -10.56 3.63 21.70
N THR A 113 -9.76 4.30 22.52
CA THR A 113 -8.83 3.67 23.45
C THR A 113 -8.73 4.48 24.74
N THR A 114 -8.00 3.97 25.72
CA THR A 114 -7.69 4.63 26.99
C THR A 114 -6.18 4.87 27.10
N HIS A 115 -5.78 5.75 28.02
CA HIS A 115 -4.36 6.00 28.31
C HIS A 115 -3.65 4.70 28.69
N GLY A 116 -2.42 4.52 28.21
CA GLY A 116 -1.63 3.32 28.41
C GLY A 116 -1.94 2.17 27.44
N VAL A 117 -2.96 2.32 26.57
CA VAL A 117 -3.41 1.25 25.67
C VAL A 117 -3.38 1.70 24.20
N VAL A 118 -2.72 0.90 23.38
CA VAL A 118 -2.74 1.03 21.92
C VAL A 118 -3.65 -0.07 21.37
N LYS A 119 -4.82 0.30 20.82
CA LYS A 119 -5.68 -0.65 20.13
C LYS A 119 -5.20 -0.84 18.70
N HIS A 120 -5.08 -2.07 18.26
CA HIS A 120 -4.72 -2.41 16.90
C HIS A 120 -5.86 -3.26 16.30
N PHE A 121 -6.52 -2.68 15.29
CA PHE A 121 -7.76 -3.21 14.72
C PHE A 121 -7.52 -4.05 13.46
N TYR A 122 -6.56 -3.67 12.62
CA TYR A 122 -6.29 -4.35 11.36
C TYR A 122 -4.82 -4.29 10.97
N GLY A 123 -4.23 -5.43 10.59
CA GLY A 123 -2.87 -5.47 10.05
C GLY A 123 -2.14 -6.78 10.33
N PHE A 124 -0.88 -6.68 10.77
CA PHE A 124 -0.04 -7.83 11.15
C PHE A 124 0.29 -7.78 12.64
N LYS A 125 0.35 -8.93 13.33
CA LYS A 125 0.61 -8.97 14.79
C LYS A 125 2.02 -8.55 15.21
N TYR A 126 2.98 -8.53 14.29
CA TYR A 126 4.38 -8.16 14.58
C TYR A 126 4.67 -6.66 14.39
N THR A 127 3.68 -5.86 13.99
CA THR A 127 3.81 -4.42 13.73
C THR A 127 2.51 -3.68 14.07
N LEU A 128 2.52 -2.34 14.08
CA LEU A 128 1.36 -1.48 14.27
C LEU A 128 0.98 -0.79 12.95
N GLY A 129 0.84 -1.58 11.88
CA GLY A 129 0.39 -1.11 10.56
C GLY A 129 -1.12 -1.25 10.38
N GLY A 130 -1.65 -0.77 9.25
CA GLY A 130 -3.10 -0.78 8.98
C GLY A 130 -3.85 0.23 9.84
N ILE A 131 -4.69 -0.24 10.78
CA ILE A 131 -5.59 0.61 11.57
C ILE A 131 -5.24 0.51 13.06
N VAL A 132 -4.76 1.61 13.64
CA VAL A 132 -4.27 1.68 15.02
C VAL A 132 -4.82 2.92 15.73
N ALA A 133 -5.24 2.77 16.98
CA ALA A 133 -5.70 3.85 17.84
C ALA A 133 -4.84 4.00 19.10
N ILE A 134 -4.49 5.25 19.44
CA ILE A 134 -3.61 5.61 20.57
C ILE A 134 -4.02 6.99 21.12
N LYS A 135 -3.88 7.23 22.43
CA LYS A 135 -4.05 8.58 23.00
C LYS A 135 -2.96 9.53 22.56
N GLY A 136 -3.29 10.81 22.38
CA GLY A 136 -2.31 11.81 21.95
C GLY A 136 -1.13 11.97 22.91
N SER A 137 -1.37 11.87 24.22
CA SER A 137 -0.33 11.85 25.26
C SER A 137 0.64 10.67 25.09
N ASP A 138 0.09 9.47 24.86
CA ASP A 138 0.85 8.23 24.71
C ASP A 138 1.68 8.26 23.41
N PHE A 139 1.10 8.75 22.31
CA PHE A 139 1.80 8.91 21.04
C PHE A 139 2.95 9.92 21.11
N GLU A 140 2.74 11.05 21.79
CA GLU A 140 3.79 12.04 22.02
C GLU A 140 4.95 11.46 22.86
N ARG A 141 4.63 10.64 23.86
CA ARG A 141 5.62 9.95 24.70
C ARG A 141 6.48 8.97 23.90
N THR A 142 5.97 8.36 22.83
CA THR A 142 6.76 7.44 22.00
C THR A 142 7.70 8.14 21.01
N ASN A 143 7.71 9.48 20.92
CA ASN A 143 8.34 10.21 19.81
C ASN A 143 7.76 9.83 18.41
N GLY A 144 6.52 9.35 18.37
CA GLY A 144 5.81 9.00 17.14
C GLY A 144 6.51 7.97 16.25
N PHE A 145 6.18 8.00 14.95
CA PHE A 145 6.78 7.16 13.91
C PHE A 145 8.19 7.67 13.54
N PRO A 146 9.13 6.81 13.11
CA PRO A 146 10.35 7.28 12.47
C PRO A 146 10.05 7.84 11.07
N CYS A 147 10.89 8.75 10.58
CA CYS A 147 10.68 9.45 9.31
C CYS A 147 11.47 8.77 8.18
N PHE A 148 10.99 7.62 7.71
CA PHE A 148 11.61 6.86 6.62
C PHE A 148 11.14 7.35 5.25
N TRP A 149 12.10 7.63 4.36
CA TRP A 149 11.85 8.09 2.99
C TRP A 149 11.67 6.92 2.01
N GLY A 150 11.98 5.68 2.42
CA GLY A 150 11.62 4.46 1.72
C GLY A 150 10.38 3.80 2.35
N TRP A 151 9.86 2.78 1.66
CA TRP A 151 8.73 1.99 2.13
C TRP A 151 9.13 0.98 3.22
N GLY A 152 8.33 0.94 4.28
CA GLY A 152 8.35 -0.08 5.34
C GLY A 152 9.12 0.29 6.60
N MET A 153 9.02 -0.58 7.61
CA MET A 153 9.68 -0.52 8.93
C MET A 153 9.15 0.53 9.92
N GLU A 154 8.49 1.58 9.48
CA GLU A 154 8.01 2.65 10.36
C GLU A 154 6.98 2.17 11.38
N ASP A 155 6.06 1.30 10.96
CA ASP A 155 5.04 0.71 11.84
C ASP A 155 5.67 -0.28 12.84
N ASN A 156 6.74 -0.97 12.43
CA ASN A 156 7.48 -1.90 13.29
C ASN A 156 8.18 -1.13 14.42
N VAL A 157 8.78 0.01 14.06
CA VAL A 157 9.43 0.90 15.03
C VAL A 157 8.42 1.50 15.99
N LEU A 158 7.23 1.91 15.52
CA LEU A 158 6.19 2.38 16.44
C LEU A 158 5.85 1.30 17.48
N GLN A 159 5.66 0.05 17.07
CA GLN A 159 5.41 -1.04 18.03
C GLN A 159 6.53 -1.18 19.06
N LYS A 160 7.80 -1.14 18.62
CA LYS A 160 8.97 -1.21 19.51
C LYS A 160 8.96 -0.04 20.52
N ARG A 161 8.67 1.18 20.05
CA ARG A 161 8.61 2.38 20.89
C ARG A 161 7.46 2.33 21.89
N CYS A 162 6.27 1.90 21.47
CA CYS A 162 5.13 1.67 22.37
C CYS A 162 5.49 0.71 23.50
N ASN A 163 6.11 -0.43 23.17
CA ASN A 163 6.57 -1.40 24.16
C ASN A 163 7.63 -0.80 25.11
N ALA A 164 8.59 -0.04 24.57
CA ALA A 164 9.67 0.56 25.35
C ALA A 164 9.18 1.57 26.39
N VAL A 165 8.08 2.27 26.13
CA VAL A 165 7.45 3.20 27.08
C VAL A 165 6.32 2.55 27.92
N GLY A 166 6.19 1.22 27.87
CA GLY A 166 5.26 0.46 28.70
C GLY A 166 3.79 0.49 28.24
N LEU A 167 3.50 0.85 26.99
CA LEU A 167 2.13 0.79 26.45
C LEU A 167 1.70 -0.65 26.17
N LYS A 168 0.46 -0.98 26.54
CA LYS A 168 -0.15 -2.28 26.24
C LYS A 168 -0.77 -2.25 24.84
N VAL A 169 -0.33 -3.14 23.95
CA VAL A 169 -1.00 -3.35 22.66
C VAL A 169 -2.20 -4.28 22.87
N ASP A 170 -3.41 -3.78 22.63
CA ASP A 170 -4.65 -4.52 22.67
C ASP A 170 -5.07 -4.95 21.25
N ARG A 171 -5.31 -6.25 21.08
CA ARG A 171 -5.77 -6.89 19.83
C ARG A 171 -7.00 -7.78 20.10
N SER A 172 -7.78 -7.45 21.13
CA SER A 172 -9.04 -8.16 21.46
C SER A 172 -10.04 -8.11 20.30
N VAL A 173 -10.11 -6.97 19.60
CA VAL A 173 -10.83 -6.80 18.34
C VAL A 173 -9.80 -6.53 17.23
N PHE A 174 -9.32 -7.60 16.58
CA PHE A 174 -8.26 -7.52 15.57
C PHE A 174 -8.51 -8.44 14.38
N TYR A 175 -8.30 -7.90 13.18
CA TYR A 175 -8.42 -8.59 11.91
C TYR A 175 -7.05 -8.67 11.21
N ASN A 176 -6.70 -9.87 10.74
CA ASN A 176 -5.47 -10.06 9.95
C ASN A 176 -5.64 -9.54 8.52
N ILE A 177 -4.51 -9.24 7.87
CA ILE A 177 -4.49 -8.94 6.44
C ILE A 177 -5.25 -10.00 5.62
N GLY A 178 -6.06 -9.55 4.66
CA GLY A 178 -6.90 -10.42 3.82
C GLY A 178 -8.20 -10.88 4.48
N SER A 179 -8.54 -10.38 5.67
CA SER A 179 -9.86 -10.58 6.27
C SER A 179 -10.98 -10.01 5.38
N PRO A 180 -12.09 -10.74 5.14
CA PRO A 180 -13.22 -10.22 4.37
C PRO A 180 -13.96 -9.08 5.09
N GLU A 181 -13.78 -8.96 6.41
CA GLU A 181 -14.35 -7.86 7.22
C GLU A 181 -13.67 -6.51 6.97
N ILE A 182 -12.55 -6.49 6.24
CA ILE A 182 -11.80 -5.27 5.94
C ILE A 182 -11.61 -5.17 4.42
N LEU A 183 -12.21 -4.15 3.83
CA LEU A 183 -12.02 -3.80 2.43
C LEU A 183 -10.62 -3.22 2.26
N GLN A 184 -9.76 -3.94 1.56
CA GLN A 184 -8.42 -3.49 1.19
C GLN A 184 -8.34 -3.19 -0.31
N LEU A 185 -8.17 -1.93 -0.66
CA LEU A 185 -7.99 -1.50 -2.05
C LEU A 185 -6.57 -1.80 -2.51
N PHE A 186 -6.43 -2.26 -3.75
CA PHE A 186 -5.13 -2.59 -4.33
C PHE A 186 -4.24 -1.35 -4.44
N ASP A 187 -3.02 -1.42 -3.92
CA ASP A 187 -2.12 -0.28 -3.78
C ASP A 187 -0.86 -0.37 -4.66
N GLY A 188 -0.91 -1.25 -5.67
CA GLY A 188 0.21 -1.55 -6.54
C GLY A 188 1.13 -2.63 -5.98
N ILE A 189 1.98 -3.18 -6.84
CA ILE A 189 2.97 -4.21 -6.46
C ILE A 189 4.39 -3.65 -6.29
N SER A 190 4.61 -2.38 -6.61
CA SER A 190 5.92 -1.75 -6.62
C SER A 190 6.09 -0.83 -5.42
N ARG A 191 7.26 -0.85 -4.79
CA ARG A 191 7.62 -0.01 -3.66
C ARG A 191 8.96 0.67 -3.90
N ILE A 192 9.07 1.94 -3.53
CA ILE A 192 10.36 2.62 -3.44
C ILE A 192 10.93 2.29 -2.07
N ILE A 193 12.08 1.62 -2.02
CA ILE A 193 12.73 1.19 -0.78
C ILE A 193 14.10 1.84 -0.63
N SER A 194 14.59 1.91 0.60
CA SER A 194 16.00 2.18 0.90
C SER A 194 16.60 0.97 1.61
N LYS A 195 17.79 0.55 1.18
CA LYS A 195 18.50 -0.57 1.80
C LYS A 195 18.90 -0.32 3.26
N LYS A 196 18.94 0.96 3.69
CA LYS A 196 19.32 1.36 5.06
C LYS A 196 18.14 1.31 6.04
N ASP A 197 16.91 1.43 5.56
CA ASP A 197 15.73 1.52 6.42
C ASP A 197 15.45 0.26 7.26
N PRO A 198 15.64 -0.99 6.75
CA PRO A 198 15.58 -2.18 7.58
C PRO A 198 16.55 -2.13 8.78
N TRP A 199 17.81 -1.79 8.53
CA TRP A 199 18.81 -1.70 9.60
C TRP A 199 18.47 -0.58 10.59
N ARG A 200 18.01 0.59 10.11
CA ARG A 200 17.56 1.71 10.96
C ARG A 200 16.37 1.34 11.82
N GLY A 201 15.39 0.61 11.25
CA GLY A 201 14.22 0.17 12.01
C GLY A 201 14.54 -0.94 13.01
N ASP A 202 15.54 -1.77 12.73
CA ASP A 202 16.03 -2.77 13.67
C ASP A 202 16.84 -2.17 14.82
N ASN A 203 17.63 -1.15 14.54
CA ASN A 203 18.50 -0.45 15.48
C ASN A 203 17.96 0.95 15.81
N ASP A 204 16.65 1.10 15.95
CA ASP A 204 16.03 2.38 16.27
C ASP A 204 16.57 2.91 17.60
N ASN A 205 17.18 4.09 17.56
CA ASN A 205 17.77 4.75 18.72
C ASN A 205 16.82 5.80 19.34
N GLY A 206 15.58 5.91 18.85
CA GLY A 206 14.57 6.83 19.36
C GLY A 206 14.77 8.30 18.95
N ILE A 207 15.84 8.65 18.22
CA ILE A 207 16.12 10.04 17.82
C ILE A 207 15.17 10.48 16.70
N ASP A 208 15.15 9.75 15.59
CA ASP A 208 14.35 10.09 14.40
C ASP A 208 12.85 9.95 14.67
N GLY A 209 12.06 10.95 14.32
CA GLY A 209 10.60 10.91 14.47
C GLY A 209 9.99 12.27 14.77
N LEU A 210 8.93 12.28 15.59
CA LEU A 210 8.07 13.43 15.85
C LEU A 210 8.87 14.70 16.24
N ARG A 211 9.82 14.57 17.17
CA ARG A 211 10.60 15.70 17.71
C ARG A 211 11.66 16.25 16.76
N THR A 212 11.96 15.53 15.67
CA THR A 212 12.99 15.92 14.70
C THR A 212 12.42 16.52 13.42
N ILE A 213 11.09 16.62 13.31
CA ILE A 213 10.44 17.33 12.22
C ILE A 213 10.68 18.83 12.42
N SER A 214 11.29 19.47 11.43
CA SER A 214 11.65 20.89 11.46
C SER A 214 11.33 21.57 10.14
N GLN A 215 11.36 22.91 10.12
CA GLN A 215 10.96 23.72 8.95
C GLN A 215 9.60 23.30 8.37
N LEU A 216 8.69 22.87 9.25
CA LEU A 216 7.37 22.38 8.87
C LEU A 216 6.49 23.56 8.46
N LYS A 217 5.90 23.49 7.27
CA LYS A 217 4.79 24.36 6.85
C LYS A 217 3.62 23.49 6.40
N TYR A 218 2.45 23.77 6.95
CA TYR A 218 1.20 23.16 6.55
C TYR A 218 0.03 24.13 6.75
N THR A 219 -1.09 23.84 6.08
CA THR A 219 -2.39 24.47 6.30
C THR A 219 -3.44 23.41 6.63
N ILE A 220 -4.56 23.82 7.23
CA ILE A 220 -5.73 22.96 7.43
C ILE A 220 -6.86 23.54 6.60
N ASP A 221 -7.29 22.82 5.57
CA ASP A 221 -8.24 23.31 4.58
C ASP A 221 -9.31 22.26 4.26
N GLU A 222 -10.46 22.71 3.75
CA GLU A 222 -11.50 21.82 3.23
C GLU A 222 -11.10 21.13 1.91
N LYS A 223 -10.08 21.65 1.22
CA LYS A 223 -9.64 21.18 -0.10
C LYS A 223 -8.15 20.80 -0.10
N SER A 224 -7.82 19.83 -0.95
CA SER A 224 -6.42 19.46 -1.22
C SER A 224 -5.74 20.57 -2.04
N GLU A 225 -4.47 20.85 -1.77
CA GLU A 225 -3.62 21.67 -2.65
C GLU A 225 -3.45 21.05 -4.06
N ASN A 226 -3.59 19.73 -4.20
CA ASN A 226 -3.59 19.07 -5.49
C ASN A 226 -5.00 19.09 -6.10
N PRO A 227 -5.23 19.84 -7.20
CA PRO A 227 -6.57 20.02 -7.77
C PRO A 227 -7.24 18.71 -8.19
N THR A 228 -6.45 17.71 -8.61
CA THR A 228 -6.98 16.41 -9.06
C THR A 228 -7.65 15.63 -7.94
N ASP A 229 -7.24 15.86 -6.68
CA ASP A 229 -7.91 15.25 -5.55
C ASP A 229 -9.31 15.83 -5.37
N ASN A 230 -9.54 17.10 -5.72
CA ASN A 230 -10.81 17.78 -5.47
C ASN A 230 -11.90 17.46 -6.51
N VAL A 231 -11.58 16.69 -7.56
CA VAL A 231 -12.53 16.31 -8.62
C VAL A 231 -13.65 15.43 -8.08
N PHE A 232 -13.31 14.47 -7.22
CA PHE A 232 -14.28 13.60 -6.55
C PHE A 232 -14.33 13.96 -5.07
N SER A 233 -15.24 14.89 -4.72
CA SER A 233 -15.48 15.30 -3.34
C SER A 233 -16.66 14.52 -2.73
N VAL A 234 -16.63 14.40 -1.41
CA VAL A 234 -17.74 13.89 -0.59
C VAL A 234 -18.10 15.02 0.36
N ASP A 235 -19.39 15.37 0.42
CA ASP A 235 -19.87 16.41 1.32
C ASP A 235 -19.89 15.89 2.76
N ASN A 236 -18.85 16.21 3.51
CA ASN A 236 -18.74 15.92 4.93
C ASN A 236 -17.80 16.94 5.59
N SER A 237 -18.37 17.86 6.38
CA SER A 237 -17.63 18.93 7.05
C SER A 237 -16.62 18.45 8.10
N LYS A 238 -16.64 17.17 8.48
CA LYS A 238 -15.66 16.56 9.39
C LYS A 238 -14.41 16.05 8.68
N ILE A 239 -14.37 16.11 7.34
CA ILE A 239 -13.25 15.68 6.51
C ILE A 239 -12.48 16.91 6.02
N MET A 240 -11.21 17.00 6.39
CA MET A 240 -10.32 18.11 6.03
C MET A 240 -8.97 17.59 5.53
N TYR A 241 -8.15 18.48 4.98
CA TYR A 241 -6.79 18.23 4.55
C TYR A 241 -5.82 18.96 5.46
N ILE A 242 -4.75 18.29 5.84
CA ILE A 242 -3.54 18.95 6.34
C ILE A 242 -2.61 19.00 5.13
N ASN A 243 -2.59 20.11 4.40
CA ASN A 243 -1.76 20.26 3.22
C ASN A 243 -0.32 20.59 3.66
N ILE A 244 0.59 19.63 3.51
CA ILE A 244 1.97 19.73 3.96
C ILE A 244 2.84 20.20 2.79
N SER A 245 3.18 21.48 2.79
CA SER A 245 3.97 22.09 1.72
C SER A 245 5.46 21.79 1.87
N THR A 246 6.00 21.76 3.10
CA THR A 246 7.43 21.42 3.34
C THR A 246 7.68 20.94 4.77
N PHE A 247 8.71 20.13 4.94
CA PHE A 247 9.24 19.66 6.23
C PHE A 247 10.63 19.05 6.06
N LEU A 248 11.47 19.12 7.08
CA LEU A 248 12.73 18.40 7.19
C LEU A 248 12.64 17.31 8.27
N THR A 249 13.49 16.30 8.15
CA THR A 249 13.55 15.11 9.01
C THR A 249 14.99 14.88 9.48
N HIS A 250 15.19 14.10 10.54
CA HIS A 250 16.54 13.80 11.05
C HIS A 250 17.48 13.23 9.98
N VAL A 251 16.99 12.26 9.20
CA VAL A 251 17.69 11.78 8.00
C VAL A 251 17.20 12.58 6.79
N PRO A 252 18.05 13.39 6.14
CA PRO A 252 17.62 14.21 5.02
C PRO A 252 17.17 13.37 3.82
N PHE A 253 16.15 13.84 3.11
CA PHE A 253 15.81 13.28 1.81
C PHE A 253 17.02 13.36 0.85
N GLY A 254 17.21 12.36 -0.01
CA GLY A 254 18.34 12.28 -0.92
C GLY A 254 19.69 11.82 -0.30
N SER A 255 19.77 11.67 1.03
CA SER A 255 20.98 11.12 1.68
C SER A 255 21.17 9.60 1.50
N GLN A 256 20.25 8.95 0.78
CA GLN A 256 20.18 7.51 0.59
C GLN A 256 19.88 7.18 -0.87
N GLU A 257 20.31 5.99 -1.27
CA GLU A 257 19.98 5.39 -2.57
C GLU A 257 18.61 4.70 -2.47
N TYR A 258 17.77 4.91 -3.47
CA TYR A 258 16.45 4.32 -3.55
C TYR A 258 16.36 3.27 -4.65
N TYR A 259 15.58 2.23 -4.41
CA TYR A 259 15.40 1.13 -5.34
C TYR A 259 13.92 0.84 -5.54
N THR A 260 13.56 0.41 -6.74
CA THR A 260 12.23 -0.14 -7.02
C THR A 260 12.20 -1.61 -6.62
N TYR A 261 11.29 -1.96 -5.71
CA TYR A 261 11.09 -3.32 -5.21
C TYR A 261 9.71 -3.84 -5.61
N ASP A 262 9.67 -5.03 -6.19
CA ASP A 262 8.43 -5.73 -6.52
C ASP A 262 8.04 -6.64 -5.36
N LEU A 263 6.82 -6.50 -4.84
CA LEU A 263 6.33 -7.26 -3.69
C LEU A 263 6.32 -8.79 -3.90
N ARG A 264 6.38 -9.25 -5.16
CA ARG A 264 6.46 -10.67 -5.51
C ARG A 264 7.89 -11.22 -5.42
N GLU A 265 8.88 -10.34 -5.27
CA GLU A 265 10.27 -10.76 -5.09
C GLU A 265 10.55 -11.21 -3.64
N PRO A 266 11.62 -12.00 -3.43
CA PRO A 266 11.98 -12.43 -2.08
C PRO A 266 12.42 -11.25 -1.20
N LYS A 267 11.98 -11.24 0.07
CA LYS A 267 12.29 -10.19 1.07
C LYS A 267 13.76 -9.80 1.17
N ARG A 268 14.70 -10.72 0.93
CA ARG A 268 16.15 -10.43 0.90
C ARG A 268 16.54 -9.30 -0.07
N LYS A 269 15.72 -9.05 -1.10
CA LYS A 269 15.94 -7.97 -2.08
C LYS A 269 15.62 -6.59 -1.53
N ILE A 270 14.97 -6.49 -0.36
CA ILE A 270 14.80 -5.23 0.36
C ILE A 270 16.13 -4.79 0.98
N ILE A 271 16.85 -5.75 1.59
CA ILE A 271 18.13 -5.52 2.26
C ILE A 271 19.27 -5.45 1.23
N ASN A 272 19.23 -6.31 0.22
CA ASN A 272 20.22 -6.41 -0.84
C ASN A 272 19.56 -6.26 -2.23
N PRO A 273 19.13 -5.04 -2.60
CA PRO A 273 18.50 -4.78 -3.89
C PRO A 273 19.50 -4.91 -5.04
N ASP A 274 18.98 -5.25 -6.23
CA ASP A 274 19.80 -5.28 -7.43
C ASP A 274 20.12 -3.85 -7.87
N LYS A 275 21.40 -3.56 -8.16
CA LYS A 275 21.84 -2.22 -8.59
C LYS A 275 21.07 -1.68 -9.81
N ILE A 276 20.65 -2.56 -10.73
CA ILE A 276 19.87 -2.15 -11.90
C ILE A 276 18.47 -1.61 -11.54
N LYS A 277 17.98 -1.87 -10.32
CA LYS A 277 16.69 -1.37 -9.84
C LYS A 277 16.80 -0.06 -9.07
N GLU A 278 18.00 0.53 -8.99
CA GLU A 278 18.18 1.86 -8.43
C GLU A 278 17.32 2.87 -9.21
N THR A 279 16.70 3.80 -8.50
CA THR A 279 15.73 4.71 -9.10
C THR A 279 15.85 6.11 -8.50
N THR A 280 15.70 7.10 -9.37
CA THR A 280 15.50 8.51 -9.01
C THR A 280 14.02 8.88 -8.94
N LYS A 281 13.12 7.93 -9.23
CA LYS A 281 11.68 8.13 -9.15
C LYS A 281 11.28 8.39 -7.70
N THR A 282 10.58 9.49 -7.46
CA THR A 282 10.16 9.92 -6.11
C THR A 282 8.66 9.74 -5.88
N VAL A 283 7.85 9.86 -6.93
CA VAL A 283 6.39 9.77 -6.84
C VAL A 283 5.91 8.49 -7.50
N VAL A 284 5.12 7.70 -6.75
CA VAL A 284 4.38 6.54 -7.27
C VAL A 284 2.93 6.97 -7.47
N SER A 285 2.41 6.71 -8.66
CA SER A 285 1.04 7.06 -9.06
C SER A 285 0.24 5.80 -9.40
N THR A 286 -1.08 5.88 -9.34
CA THR A 286 -1.97 4.80 -9.76
C THR A 286 -1.79 4.43 -11.25
N ASN A 287 -1.25 5.34 -12.07
CA ASN A 287 -0.85 5.05 -13.46
C ASN A 287 0.23 3.96 -13.55
N ASP A 288 1.03 3.75 -12.51
CA ASP A 288 2.03 2.69 -12.49
C ASP A 288 1.40 1.29 -12.43
N TRP A 289 0.12 1.20 -12.05
CA TRP A 289 -0.59 -0.06 -11.89
C TRP A 289 -1.11 -0.62 -13.21
N THR A 290 -1.18 0.20 -14.28
CA THR A 290 -1.60 -0.25 -15.60
C THR A 290 -0.50 -1.03 -16.33
N ASN A 291 0.76 -0.85 -15.92
CA ASN A 291 1.94 -1.43 -16.56
C ASN A 291 2.65 -2.44 -15.65
N ILE A 292 1.89 -3.27 -14.93
CA ILE A 292 2.44 -4.30 -14.04
C ILE A 292 3.19 -5.36 -14.88
N PRO A 293 4.52 -5.52 -14.68
CA PRO A 293 5.26 -6.55 -15.41
C PRO A 293 4.76 -7.93 -15.02
N TYR A 294 4.56 -8.79 -16.03
CA TYR A 294 4.23 -10.19 -15.83
C TYR A 294 5.50 -10.94 -15.37
N TYR A 295 5.44 -11.58 -14.21
CA TYR A 295 6.49 -12.48 -13.73
C TYR A 295 5.96 -13.91 -13.78
N PRO A 296 6.55 -14.78 -14.60
CA PRO A 296 6.09 -16.15 -14.70
C PRO A 296 6.25 -16.87 -13.36
N THR A 297 5.25 -17.69 -13.03
CA THR A 297 5.27 -18.66 -11.93
C THR A 297 6.43 -19.65 -12.08
N THR A 298 6.74 -20.41 -11.03
CA THR A 298 7.78 -21.46 -11.11
C THR A 298 7.48 -22.46 -12.22
N HIS A 299 6.22 -22.88 -12.34
CA HIS A 299 5.74 -23.75 -13.40
C HIS A 299 5.97 -23.14 -14.79
N GLU A 300 5.50 -21.91 -15.02
CA GLU A 300 5.66 -21.22 -16.30
C GLU A 300 7.13 -20.97 -16.64
N ARG A 301 8.00 -20.70 -15.65
CA ARG A 301 9.44 -20.61 -15.87
C ARG A 301 10.01 -21.94 -16.37
N ARG A 302 9.64 -23.07 -15.74
CA ARG A 302 10.08 -24.39 -16.18
C ARG A 302 9.60 -24.71 -17.58
N GLU A 303 8.33 -24.42 -17.89
CA GLU A 303 7.80 -24.56 -19.24
C GLU A 303 8.52 -23.66 -20.25
N ASN A 304 8.83 -22.41 -19.90
CA ASN A 304 9.55 -21.49 -20.76
C ASN A 304 10.99 -21.96 -21.02
N VAL A 305 11.67 -22.52 -20.00
CA VAL A 305 12.99 -23.16 -20.18
C VAL A 305 12.88 -24.35 -21.12
N ALA A 306 11.86 -25.20 -20.97
CA ALA A 306 11.65 -26.34 -21.86
C ALA A 306 11.40 -25.87 -23.32
N LYS A 307 10.51 -24.89 -23.52
CA LYS A 307 10.25 -24.27 -24.85
C LYS A 307 11.53 -23.67 -25.45
N TYR A 308 12.35 -23.03 -24.64
CA TYR A 308 13.62 -22.45 -25.08
C TYR A 308 14.63 -23.52 -25.51
N LEU A 309 14.76 -24.63 -24.77
CA LEU A 309 15.63 -25.75 -25.14
C LEU A 309 15.20 -26.36 -26.48
N VAL A 310 13.89 -26.56 -26.66
CA VAL A 310 13.32 -27.03 -27.93
C VAL A 310 13.62 -26.05 -29.07
N SER A 311 13.47 -24.74 -28.83
CA SER A 311 13.75 -23.72 -29.85
C SER A 311 15.22 -23.67 -30.28
N MET A 312 16.15 -24.14 -29.43
CA MET A 312 17.57 -24.28 -29.74
C MET A 312 17.93 -25.67 -30.31
N GLY A 313 16.95 -26.54 -30.55
CA GLY A 313 17.19 -27.92 -30.99
C GLY A 313 17.84 -28.82 -29.92
N LYS A 314 17.74 -28.45 -28.63
CA LYS A 314 18.29 -29.24 -27.51
C LYS A 314 17.21 -30.14 -26.92
N GLN A 315 17.61 -31.32 -26.47
CA GLN A 315 16.73 -32.20 -25.70
C GLN A 315 16.42 -31.59 -24.33
N ILE A 316 15.17 -31.77 -23.88
CA ILE A 316 14.72 -31.31 -22.56
C ILE A 316 15.18 -32.34 -21.52
N PRO A 317 15.85 -31.93 -20.43
CA PRO A 317 16.22 -32.84 -19.35
C PRO A 317 15.00 -33.55 -18.75
N GLN A 318 15.09 -34.87 -18.55
CA GLN A 318 13.99 -35.67 -17.99
C GLN A 318 13.55 -35.18 -16.59
N THR A 319 14.50 -34.64 -15.82
CA THR A 319 14.23 -34.02 -14.52
C THR A 319 13.31 -32.80 -14.64
N LEU A 320 13.47 -32.00 -15.69
CA LEU A 320 12.63 -30.83 -15.94
C LEU A 320 11.22 -31.23 -16.39
N ILE A 321 11.11 -32.24 -17.24
CA ILE A 321 9.81 -32.81 -17.67
C ILE A 321 9.02 -33.29 -16.45
N LYS A 322 9.66 -34.10 -15.60
CA LYS A 322 9.03 -34.61 -14.37
C LYS A 322 8.55 -33.47 -13.46
N GLN A 323 9.36 -32.43 -13.29
CA GLN A 323 9.01 -31.26 -12.49
C GLN A 323 7.81 -30.48 -13.06
N ILE A 324 7.72 -30.35 -14.39
CA ILE A 324 6.58 -29.70 -15.05
C ILE A 324 5.31 -30.52 -14.85
N GLU A 325 5.40 -31.86 -14.98
CA GLU A 325 4.26 -32.76 -14.73
C GLU A 325 3.80 -32.71 -13.27
N GLU A 326 4.72 -32.70 -12.32
CA GLU A 326 4.43 -32.55 -10.88
C GLU A 326 3.72 -31.21 -10.60
N ASP A 327 4.27 -30.11 -11.12
CA ASP A 327 3.67 -28.78 -10.99
C ASP A 327 2.25 -28.74 -11.60
N ARG A 328 2.01 -29.38 -12.76
CA ARG A 328 0.69 -29.48 -13.41
C ARG A 328 -0.31 -30.29 -12.60
N LYS A 329 0.12 -31.44 -12.06
CA LYS A 329 -0.72 -32.27 -11.17
C LYS A 329 -1.09 -31.51 -9.90
N LYS A 330 -0.12 -30.80 -9.31
CA LYS A 330 -0.35 -29.98 -8.13
C LYS A 330 -1.37 -28.88 -8.41
N ALA A 331 -1.21 -28.14 -9.50
CA ALA A 331 -2.16 -27.11 -9.90
C ALA A 331 -3.59 -27.66 -10.12
N ALA A 332 -3.72 -28.83 -10.77
CA ALA A 332 -5.02 -29.48 -10.96
C ALA A 332 -5.66 -29.95 -9.63
N SER A 333 -4.83 -30.40 -8.67
CA SER A 333 -5.29 -30.85 -7.36
C SER A 333 -5.67 -29.72 -6.41
N GLU A 334 -5.02 -28.55 -6.54
CA GLU A 334 -5.27 -27.35 -5.73
C GLU A 334 -6.39 -26.48 -6.30
N ASP A 335 -6.89 -26.80 -7.50
CA ASP A 335 -8.03 -26.13 -8.10
C ASP A 335 -9.32 -26.47 -7.34
N ALA A 336 -9.82 -25.48 -6.60
CA ALA A 336 -11.02 -25.57 -5.78
C ALA A 336 -12.26 -26.06 -6.57
N PHE A 337 -12.33 -25.78 -7.87
CA PHE A 337 -13.43 -26.24 -8.72
C PHE A 337 -13.36 -27.75 -8.98
N ASN A 338 -12.15 -28.29 -9.19
CA ASN A 338 -11.95 -29.73 -9.40
C ASN A 338 -12.16 -30.53 -8.10
N GLN A 339 -11.80 -29.94 -6.96
CA GLN A 339 -12.10 -30.54 -5.65
C GLN A 339 -13.61 -30.63 -5.39
N LEU A 340 -14.39 -29.61 -5.79
CA LEU A 340 -15.85 -29.61 -5.63
C LEU A 340 -16.50 -30.75 -6.42
N ASN A 341 -16.09 -30.96 -7.68
CA ASN A 341 -16.64 -32.01 -8.55
C ASN A 341 -16.25 -33.42 -8.09
N ASN A 342 -15.06 -33.60 -7.51
CA ASN A 342 -14.62 -34.89 -6.96
C ASN A 342 -15.36 -35.23 -5.65
N ASN A 343 -15.71 -34.23 -4.83
CA ASN A 343 -16.50 -34.42 -3.62
C ASN A 343 -17.99 -34.70 -3.93
N ILE A 344 -18.53 -34.15 -5.01
CA ILE A 344 -19.89 -34.47 -5.49
C ILE A 344 -19.92 -35.90 -6.06
N SER A 345 -18.88 -36.32 -6.79
CA SER A 345 -18.81 -37.66 -7.38
C SER A 345 -18.58 -38.77 -6.34
N SER A 346 -17.92 -38.47 -5.22
CA SER A 346 -17.74 -39.43 -4.11
C SER A 346 -18.97 -39.54 -3.21
N ASN A 347 -19.80 -38.49 -3.08
CA ASN A 347 -21.05 -38.54 -2.31
C ASN A 347 -22.24 -39.16 -3.08
N ILE A 348 -22.14 -39.35 -4.40
CA ILE A 348 -23.18 -40.02 -5.20
C ILE A 348 -22.98 -41.56 -5.23
N GLY A 349 -21.85 -42.06 -4.72
CA GLY A 349 -21.52 -43.49 -4.69
C GLY A 349 -22.18 -44.31 -3.57
N GLU A 350 -22.85 -43.70 -2.60
CA GLU A 350 -23.30 -44.42 -1.38
C GLU A 350 -24.81 -44.34 -1.04
N ASN A 351 -25.68 -43.76 -1.86
CA ASN A 351 -27.13 -43.82 -1.60
C ASN A 351 -27.93 -44.36 -2.78
N ASN A 352 -28.22 -45.66 -2.72
CA ASN A 352 -29.26 -46.31 -3.50
C ASN A 352 -30.65 -45.90 -2.98
N GLY A 353 -31.46 -45.37 -3.90
CA GLY A 353 -32.93 -45.43 -3.83
C GLY A 353 -33.65 -44.18 -3.32
N ASN A 354 -33.96 -43.24 -4.22
CA ASN A 354 -35.34 -42.82 -4.53
C ASN A 354 -35.38 -41.62 -5.49
N ASN A 355 -36.29 -41.71 -6.46
CA ASN A 355 -36.56 -40.71 -7.49
C ASN A 355 -36.98 -39.36 -6.90
N ILE A 356 -36.27 -38.28 -7.27
CA ILE A 356 -36.82 -36.93 -7.35
C ILE A 356 -36.46 -36.32 -8.70
N THR A 357 -37.48 -35.74 -9.29
CA THR A 357 -37.67 -35.25 -10.65
C THR A 357 -36.66 -34.21 -11.12
N SER A 358 -36.33 -34.35 -12.39
CA SER A 358 -35.51 -33.51 -13.24
C SER A 358 -35.94 -32.04 -13.21
N ASN A 359 -35.02 -31.16 -12.81
CA ASN A 359 -35.03 -29.76 -13.23
C ASN A 359 -33.73 -29.46 -13.99
N ASN A 360 -33.91 -28.97 -15.21
CA ASN A 360 -32.89 -28.75 -16.23
C ASN A 360 -31.70 -27.92 -15.72
N PHE A 361 -30.55 -28.56 -15.52
CA PHE A 361 -29.27 -27.91 -15.74
C PHE A 361 -28.80 -28.28 -17.14
N VAL A 362 -28.78 -27.27 -18.01
CA VAL A 362 -28.15 -27.33 -19.33
C VAL A 362 -26.71 -27.79 -19.14
N GLN A 363 -26.40 -29.02 -19.52
CA GLN A 363 -25.02 -29.43 -19.74
C GLN A 363 -24.48 -28.49 -20.81
N ARG A 364 -23.56 -27.61 -20.43
CA ARG A 364 -22.72 -26.99 -21.46
C ARG A 364 -21.97 -28.14 -22.14
N PRO A 365 -21.92 -28.17 -23.49
CA PRO A 365 -21.04 -29.10 -24.16
C PRO A 365 -19.62 -28.93 -23.61
N PRO A 366 -18.78 -29.98 -23.65
CA PRO A 366 -17.38 -29.85 -23.26
C PRO A 366 -16.81 -28.61 -23.94
N VAL A 367 -16.01 -27.84 -23.21
CA VAL A 367 -15.30 -26.70 -23.79
C VAL A 367 -14.39 -27.26 -24.88
N GLN A 368 -14.93 -27.35 -26.10
CA GLN A 368 -14.14 -27.32 -27.30
C GLN A 368 -13.51 -25.94 -27.25
N TYR A 369 -12.21 -25.91 -26.98
CA TYR A 369 -11.39 -24.78 -27.39
C TYR A 369 -11.76 -24.53 -28.84
N GLN A 370 -12.52 -23.47 -29.11
CA GLN A 370 -12.80 -23.06 -30.47
C GLN A 370 -11.44 -22.88 -31.12
N ASN A 371 -11.19 -23.68 -32.15
CA ASN A 371 -10.16 -23.38 -33.13
C ASN A 371 -10.36 -21.92 -33.52
N PHE A 372 -9.40 -21.07 -33.15
CA PHE A 372 -9.26 -19.78 -33.79
C PHE A 372 -9.16 -20.06 -35.28
N VAL A 373 -10.17 -19.64 -36.04
CA VAL A 373 -10.11 -19.62 -37.49
C VAL A 373 -8.86 -18.83 -37.86
N GLN A 374 -7.95 -19.52 -38.54
CA GLN A 374 -6.73 -18.95 -39.08
C GLN A 374 -7.07 -17.76 -39.98
N PRO A 375 -6.49 -16.57 -39.79
CA PRO A 375 -6.22 -15.71 -40.92
C PRO A 375 -5.28 -16.50 -41.85
N GLN A 376 -5.66 -16.60 -43.12
CA GLN A 376 -4.92 -17.34 -44.14
C GLN A 376 -3.40 -17.08 -44.07
N MET A 377 -2.66 -18.15 -44.33
CA MET A 377 -1.21 -18.31 -44.23
C MET A 377 -0.39 -17.03 -44.43
N ARG A 378 0.38 -16.66 -43.40
CA ARG A 378 1.67 -15.96 -43.57
C ARG A 378 2.80 -16.91 -43.18
N PRO A 379 3.97 -16.86 -43.85
CA PRO A 379 5.00 -17.88 -43.73
C PRO A 379 5.74 -17.81 -42.39
N ASN A 380 6.22 -18.97 -41.89
CA ASN A 380 7.16 -19.20 -40.78
C ASN A 380 7.46 -18.00 -39.84
N ILE A 381 6.98 -18.07 -38.58
CA ILE A 381 7.31 -17.07 -37.56
C ILE A 381 7.87 -17.75 -36.30
N SER A 382 9.14 -17.43 -36.01
CA SER A 382 9.89 -17.73 -34.79
C SER A 382 9.16 -17.30 -33.50
N PRO A 383 9.46 -17.88 -32.32
CA PRO A 383 8.84 -17.47 -31.05
C PRO A 383 8.99 -15.95 -30.81
N ASN A 384 7.86 -15.30 -30.53
CA ASN A 384 7.72 -13.84 -30.51
C ASN A 384 8.31 -13.26 -29.20
N ILE A 385 9.62 -13.01 -29.22
CA ILE A 385 10.30 -12.13 -28.27
C ILE A 385 9.78 -10.70 -28.55
N PRO A 386 9.40 -9.89 -27.54
CA PRO A 386 9.06 -8.49 -27.78
C PRO A 386 10.18 -7.82 -28.60
N PRO A 387 9.86 -7.21 -29.75
CA PRO A 387 10.89 -6.61 -30.59
C PRO A 387 11.64 -5.56 -29.75
N ASN A 388 12.97 -5.62 -29.75
CA ASN A 388 13.93 -4.85 -28.93
C ASN A 388 14.29 -5.33 -27.51
N ILE A 389 13.95 -6.54 -27.06
CA ILE A 389 14.58 -7.07 -25.83
C ILE A 389 16.00 -7.58 -26.14
N ASN A 390 17.00 -6.82 -25.69
CA ASN A 390 18.41 -7.21 -25.78
C ASN A 390 18.63 -8.56 -25.05
N LYS A 391 19.20 -9.56 -25.74
CA LYS A 391 19.49 -10.90 -25.20
C LYS A 391 20.41 -10.92 -23.97
N TYR A 392 21.10 -9.82 -23.70
CA TYR A 392 21.94 -9.63 -22.51
C TYR A 392 21.25 -8.79 -21.43
N SER A 393 20.01 -8.36 -21.63
CA SER A 393 19.29 -7.56 -20.65
C SER A 393 18.77 -8.41 -19.49
N PRO A 394 18.67 -7.83 -18.29
CA PRO A 394 17.99 -8.49 -17.18
C PRO A 394 16.51 -8.79 -17.45
N GLN A 395 15.85 -8.03 -18.35
CA GLN A 395 14.48 -8.38 -18.77
C GLN A 395 14.45 -9.68 -19.58
N TYR A 396 15.45 -9.92 -20.45
CA TYR A 396 15.58 -11.19 -21.16
C TYR A 396 15.86 -12.35 -20.20
N ALA A 397 16.76 -12.16 -19.25
CA ALA A 397 17.08 -13.17 -18.22
C ALA A 397 15.85 -13.52 -17.36
N ALA A 398 15.05 -12.52 -16.98
CA ALA A 398 13.77 -12.70 -16.28
C ALA A 398 12.74 -13.45 -17.14
N TYR A 399 12.65 -13.14 -18.43
CA TYR A 399 11.74 -13.79 -19.39
C TYR A 399 12.05 -15.29 -19.55
N ILE A 400 13.33 -15.67 -19.67
CA ILE A 400 13.74 -17.08 -19.80
C ILE A 400 13.90 -17.81 -18.46
N GLY A 401 13.61 -17.15 -17.34
CA GLY A 401 13.67 -17.77 -16.00
C GLY A 401 15.10 -18.12 -15.52
N VAL A 402 16.13 -17.48 -16.06
CA VAL A 402 17.54 -17.73 -15.71
C VAL A 402 18.10 -16.56 -14.91
N LYS A 403 18.90 -16.80 -13.86
CA LYS A 403 19.60 -15.72 -13.14
C LYS A 403 20.56 -15.00 -14.12
N PRO A 404 20.55 -13.65 -14.18
CA PRO A 404 21.45 -12.93 -15.08
C PRO A 404 22.91 -13.29 -14.73
N ARG A 405 23.67 -13.75 -15.73
CA ARG A 405 25.11 -13.97 -15.57
C ARG A 405 25.77 -12.59 -15.47
N ALA A 406 26.54 -12.36 -14.41
CA ALA A 406 27.39 -11.18 -14.31
C ALA A 406 28.34 -11.17 -15.51
N GLN A 407 28.30 -10.11 -16.31
CA GLN A 407 29.36 -9.91 -17.30
C GLN A 407 30.62 -9.50 -16.54
N ALA A 408 31.70 -10.26 -16.72
CA ALA A 408 33.03 -9.75 -16.43
C ALA A 408 33.17 -8.44 -17.21
N SER A 409 33.38 -7.33 -16.51
CA SER A 409 33.61 -6.03 -17.13
C SER A 409 34.74 -6.16 -18.15
N ALA A 410 34.45 -5.94 -19.42
CA ALA A 410 35.49 -5.70 -20.40
C ALA A 410 36.23 -4.42 -19.96
N ARG A 411 37.46 -4.58 -19.45
CA ARG A 411 38.40 -3.48 -19.27
C ARG A 411 38.76 -2.97 -20.66
N VAL A 412 38.03 -1.98 -21.15
CA VAL A 412 38.46 -1.19 -22.29
C VAL A 412 39.55 -0.25 -21.78
N ARG A 413 40.82 -0.68 -21.90
CA ARG A 413 41.97 0.23 -21.85
C ARG A 413 41.92 1.09 -23.11
N LEU A 414 41.41 2.31 -23.00
CA LEU A 414 41.77 3.37 -23.92
C LEU A 414 42.94 4.12 -23.29
N GLY A 415 44.14 3.61 -23.54
CA GLY A 415 45.37 4.37 -23.43
C GLY A 415 45.72 4.90 -24.82
N GLY A 416 46.05 6.18 -24.89
CA GLY A 416 46.55 6.83 -26.11
C GLY A 416 46.68 8.33 -25.89
N ALA A 417 47.91 8.80 -25.70
CA ALA A 417 48.32 10.20 -25.73
C ALA A 417 47.83 10.87 -27.04
N TYR A 418 47.29 12.08 -27.02
CA TYR A 418 47.93 13.40 -26.86
C TYR A 418 46.82 14.44 -26.64
#